data_AF-M3AGV9-F1
#
_entry.id   AF-M3AGV9-F1
#
_cell.length_a   1.000
_cell.length_b   1.000
_cell.length_c   1.000
_cell.angle_alpha   90.00
_cell.angle_beta   90.00
_cell.angle_gamma   90.00
#
_symmetry.space_group_name_H-M   'P 1'
#
loop_
_entity.id
_entity.type
_entity.pdbx_description
1 polymer ?
#
loop_
_entity_poly.entity_id
_entity_poly.type
_entity_poly.pdbx_seq_one_letter_code
_entity_poly.pdbx_strand_id
1 'polypeptide(L)'
;EPYIAYGSTEDLFLECSRQCSYTIPSALETPPGKPPQNAAGDHLGEGSGWWLTPKSKGGLGLEVTFNSWAQVLYLHMWLLTVRLRCFPEKYVKDWHQNLIDHFFYAAEDRMATWHGMAARGVRNKNLKDLWTQWRGVQLAYDEGLIKGDAVMATAVWRNVFKADPNVDFRDLARVTAYVYRELERLGRVGDEALTEG
;
A
#
# COMPACT_ATOMS: atom_id res chain seq x y z
N GLU A 1 1.99 -22.69 14.89
CA GLU A 1 2.46 -22.04 13.64
C GLU A 1 1.41 -21.15 12.99
N PRO A 2 0.13 -21.55 12.74
CA PRO A 2 -0.84 -20.70 12.04
C PRO A 2 -1.16 -19.38 12.77
N TYR A 3 -1.31 -19.44 14.10
CA TYR A 3 -1.58 -18.27 14.94
C TYR A 3 -0.41 -17.28 15.01
N ILE A 4 0.83 -17.78 14.92
CA ILE A 4 2.03 -16.92 14.91
C ILE A 4 2.08 -16.15 13.58
N ALA A 5 1.89 -16.85 12.46
CA ALA A 5 1.85 -16.22 11.15
C ALA A 5 0.73 -15.16 11.05
N TYR A 6 -0.47 -15.45 11.54
CA TYR A 6 -1.57 -14.50 11.55
C TYR A 6 -1.25 -13.23 12.34
N GLY A 7 -0.83 -13.36 13.61
CA GLY A 7 -0.54 -12.21 14.47
C GLY A 7 0.64 -11.39 13.98
N SER A 8 1.75 -12.03 13.63
CA SER A 8 2.96 -11.31 13.17
C SER A 8 2.69 -10.56 11.87
N THR A 9 1.93 -11.16 10.93
CA THR A 9 1.58 -10.46 9.69
C THR A 9 0.56 -9.35 9.90
N GLU A 10 -0.22 -9.38 10.99
CA GLU A 10 -1.08 -8.27 11.40
C GLU A 10 -0.21 -7.07 11.82
N ASP A 11 0.79 -7.29 12.67
CA ASP A 11 1.72 -6.25 13.12
C ASP A 11 2.51 -5.65 11.94
N LEU A 12 3.05 -6.50 11.07
CA LEU A 12 3.73 -6.06 9.84
C LEU A 12 2.79 -5.26 8.92
N PHE A 13 1.54 -5.68 8.79
CA PHE A 13 0.54 -4.96 8.00
C PHE A 13 0.20 -3.60 8.64
N LEU A 14 0.07 -3.54 9.97
CA LEU A 14 -0.21 -2.30 10.69
C LEU A 14 0.92 -1.28 10.51
N GLU A 15 2.19 -1.72 10.53
CA GLU A 15 3.32 -0.83 10.25
C GLU A 15 3.31 -0.32 8.80
N CYS A 16 2.93 -1.16 7.82
CA CYS A 16 2.68 -0.70 6.45
C CYS A 16 1.54 0.32 6.38
N SER A 17 0.42 0.05 7.07
CA SER A 17 -0.74 0.93 7.09
C SER A 17 -0.40 2.29 7.70
N ARG A 18 0.43 2.33 8.75
CA ARG A 18 0.83 3.56 9.44
C ARG A 18 1.47 4.59 8.51
N GLN A 19 2.10 4.16 7.41
CA GLN A 19 2.77 5.03 6.45
C GLN A 19 1.81 5.94 5.68
N CYS A 20 0.55 5.53 5.50
CA CYS A 20 -0.41 6.25 4.65
C CYS A 20 -1.85 6.22 5.21
N SER A 21 -2.01 6.04 6.52
CA SER A 21 -3.34 6.07 7.16
C SER A 21 -4.03 7.43 6.97
N TYR A 22 -5.34 7.36 6.76
CA TYR A 22 -6.18 8.54 6.56
C TYR A 22 -7.60 8.29 7.10
N THR A 23 -8.34 9.38 7.28
CA THR A 23 -9.77 9.40 7.60
C THR A 23 -10.51 10.30 6.62
N ILE A 24 -11.83 10.19 6.57
CA ILE A 24 -12.70 11.14 5.85
C ILE A 24 -13.70 11.68 6.86
N PRO A 25 -13.41 12.83 7.51
CA PRO A 25 -14.22 13.32 8.63
C PRO A 25 -15.70 13.51 8.31
N SER A 26 -16.02 13.94 7.09
CA SER A 26 -17.40 14.10 6.62
C SER A 26 -18.23 12.81 6.67
N ALA A 27 -17.61 11.63 6.56
CA ALA A 27 -18.30 10.36 6.68
C ALA A 27 -18.84 10.08 8.11
N LEU A 28 -18.29 10.76 9.12
CA LEU A 28 -18.68 10.63 10.53
C LEU A 28 -19.71 11.67 10.98
N GLU A 29 -20.10 12.60 10.10
CA GLU A 29 -21.14 13.58 10.39
C GLU A 29 -22.51 12.91 10.58
N THR A 30 -23.45 13.59 11.23
CA THR A 30 -24.83 13.10 11.44
C THR A 30 -25.83 14.11 10.86
N PRO A 31 -26.45 13.85 9.69
CA PRO A 31 -26.26 12.68 8.82
C PRO A 31 -24.89 12.67 8.12
N PRO A 32 -24.39 11.51 7.62
CA PRO A 32 -23.11 11.44 6.93
C PRO A 32 -23.05 12.41 5.74
N GLY A 33 -22.03 13.27 5.77
CA GLY A 33 -21.73 14.23 4.72
C GLY A 33 -21.18 13.55 3.46
N LYS A 34 -21.17 14.28 2.34
CA LYS A 34 -20.51 13.81 1.12
C LYS A 34 -19.00 14.03 1.25
N PRO A 35 -18.16 12.99 1.06
CA PRO A 35 -16.72 13.16 1.00
C PRO A 35 -16.32 14.22 -0.03
N PRO A 36 -15.36 15.11 0.29
CA PRO A 36 -14.80 16.01 -0.71
C PRO A 36 -14.17 15.19 -1.85
N GLN A 37 -14.19 15.70 -3.07
CA GLN A 37 -13.70 14.96 -4.25
C GLN A 37 -12.72 15.81 -5.05
N ASN A 38 -11.71 15.16 -5.64
CA ASN A 38 -10.85 15.79 -6.64
C ASN A 38 -11.55 15.82 -8.01
N ALA A 39 -10.88 16.38 -9.03
CA ALA A 39 -11.43 16.47 -10.39
C ALA A 39 -11.68 15.09 -11.06
N ALA A 40 -11.02 14.04 -10.59
CA ALA A 40 -11.22 12.66 -11.06
C ALA A 40 -12.38 11.94 -10.34
N GLY A 41 -12.99 12.58 -9.32
CA GLY A 41 -14.05 11.99 -8.51
C GLY A 41 -13.55 11.11 -7.36
N ASP A 42 -12.24 11.06 -7.11
CA ASP A 42 -11.68 10.35 -5.96
C ASP A 42 -12.08 11.08 -4.68
N HIS A 43 -12.54 10.34 -3.68
CA HIS A 43 -12.78 10.92 -2.35
C HIS A 43 -11.45 11.33 -1.71
N LEU A 44 -11.42 12.56 -1.18
CA LEU A 44 -10.32 13.15 -0.47
C LEU A 44 -10.53 13.00 1.03
N GLY A 45 -9.45 12.63 1.73
CA GLY A 45 -9.42 12.52 3.18
C GLY A 45 -8.37 13.41 3.83
N GLU A 46 -8.15 13.15 5.10
CA GLU A 46 -7.12 13.76 5.93
C GLU A 46 -6.20 12.66 6.44
N GLY A 47 -4.89 12.83 6.24
CA GLY A 47 -3.90 11.84 6.63
C GLY A 47 -2.56 12.50 6.93
N SER A 48 -1.65 11.71 7.50
CA SER A 48 -0.32 12.19 7.88
C SER A 48 0.76 11.24 7.38
N GLY A 49 2.03 11.63 7.55
CA GLY A 49 3.17 10.88 7.05
C GLY A 49 3.80 11.50 5.80
N TRP A 50 5.00 11.05 5.48
CA TRP A 50 5.82 11.65 4.42
C TRP A 50 5.15 11.58 3.04
N TRP A 51 4.46 10.48 2.74
CA TRP A 51 3.73 10.27 1.48
C TRP A 51 2.66 11.33 1.22
N LEU A 52 1.94 11.74 2.27
CA LEU A 52 0.79 12.65 2.17
C LEU A 52 1.16 14.11 2.46
N THR A 53 2.23 14.35 3.22
CA THR A 53 2.66 15.70 3.59
C THR A 53 2.97 16.53 2.33
N PRO A 54 2.49 17.79 2.22
CA PRO A 54 2.75 18.62 1.06
C PRO A 54 4.25 18.83 0.79
N LYS A 55 4.62 18.99 -0.49
CA LYS A 55 6.01 19.25 -0.91
C LYS A 55 6.62 20.49 -0.25
N SER A 56 5.83 21.53 -0.04
CA SER A 56 6.26 22.76 0.67
C SER A 56 6.68 22.52 2.12
N LYS A 57 6.26 21.40 2.71
CA LYS A 57 6.62 20.94 4.06
C LYS A 57 7.57 19.74 4.04
N GLY A 58 8.17 19.42 2.89
CA GLY A 58 9.18 18.37 2.75
C GLY A 58 8.64 16.95 2.54
N GLY A 59 7.33 16.78 2.36
CA GLY A 59 6.72 15.49 1.99
C GLY A 59 6.65 15.26 0.48
N LEU A 60 6.06 14.14 0.09
CA LEU A 60 5.86 13.77 -1.32
C LEU A 60 4.64 14.45 -1.94
N GLY A 61 3.62 14.73 -1.13
CA GLY A 61 2.41 15.45 -1.54
C GLY A 61 1.43 14.62 -2.38
N LEU A 62 1.34 13.30 -2.15
CA LEU A 62 0.27 12.50 -2.73
C LEU A 62 -1.09 12.96 -2.20
N GLU A 63 -2.10 12.97 -3.07
CA GLU A 63 -3.47 13.21 -2.64
C GLU A 63 -3.90 12.13 -1.64
N VAL A 64 -4.59 12.53 -0.58
CA VAL A 64 -5.11 11.63 0.45
C VAL A 64 -6.35 10.91 -0.10
N THR A 65 -6.14 9.86 -0.88
CA THR A 65 -7.20 9.08 -1.54
C THR A 65 -7.06 7.59 -1.23
N PHE A 66 -8.13 6.82 -1.43
CA PHE A 66 -8.10 5.37 -1.33
C PHE A 66 -7.05 4.75 -2.25
N ASN A 67 -6.90 5.28 -3.47
CA ASN A 67 -5.90 4.77 -4.41
C ASN A 67 -4.47 5.04 -3.93
N SER A 68 -4.17 6.25 -3.44
CA SER A 68 -2.85 6.56 -2.88
C SER A 68 -2.52 5.64 -1.70
N TRP A 69 -3.48 5.42 -0.80
CA TRP A 69 -3.34 4.46 0.29
C TRP A 69 -3.06 3.05 -0.23
N ALA A 70 -3.88 2.52 -1.14
CA ALA A 70 -3.72 1.17 -1.65
C ALA A 70 -2.36 0.97 -2.34
N GLN A 71 -1.92 1.92 -3.17
CA GLN A 71 -0.66 1.83 -3.92
C GLN A 71 0.58 1.95 -3.00
N VAL A 72 0.52 2.81 -1.98
CA VAL A 72 1.59 2.89 -0.98
C VAL A 72 1.63 1.60 -0.15
N LEU A 73 0.50 1.04 0.27
CA LEU A 73 0.47 -0.23 0.98
C LEU A 73 0.98 -1.39 0.11
N TYR A 74 0.59 -1.45 -1.16
CA TYR A 74 1.13 -2.44 -2.08
C TYR A 74 2.65 -2.36 -2.22
N LEU A 75 3.22 -1.15 -2.26
CA LEU A 75 4.67 -0.99 -2.27
C LEU A 75 5.31 -1.65 -1.04
N HIS A 76 4.82 -1.34 0.17
CA HIS A 76 5.39 -1.86 1.42
C HIS A 76 5.12 -3.36 1.61
N MET A 77 3.92 -3.83 1.27
CA MET A 77 3.59 -5.25 1.30
C MET A 77 4.40 -6.04 0.27
N TRP A 78 4.73 -5.46 -0.88
CA TRP A 78 5.62 -6.11 -1.84
C TRP A 78 7.04 -6.22 -1.28
N LEU A 79 7.57 -5.17 -0.65
CA LEU A 79 8.86 -5.21 0.05
C LEU A 79 8.89 -6.33 1.10
N LEU A 80 7.83 -6.45 1.92
CA LEU A 80 7.69 -7.57 2.87
C LEU A 80 7.57 -8.91 2.16
N THR A 81 6.80 -9.00 1.08
CA THR A 81 6.66 -10.24 0.31
C THR A 81 8.00 -10.71 -0.25
N VAL A 82 8.86 -9.80 -0.73
CA VAL A 82 10.22 -10.15 -1.16
C VAL A 82 11.00 -10.77 0.00
N ARG A 83 10.91 -10.19 1.21
CA ARG A 83 11.57 -10.76 2.40
C ARG A 83 10.97 -12.09 2.85
N LEU A 84 9.65 -12.25 2.79
CA LEU A 84 8.95 -13.48 3.14
C LEU A 84 9.30 -14.63 2.18
N ARG A 85 9.62 -14.35 0.91
CA ARG A 85 10.11 -15.37 -0.04
C ARG A 85 11.46 -15.98 0.36
N CYS A 86 12.18 -15.37 1.30
CA CYS A 86 13.41 -15.94 1.86
C CYS A 86 13.18 -16.89 3.05
N PHE A 87 11.93 -17.03 3.54
CA PHE A 87 11.60 -18.00 4.58
C PHE A 87 11.75 -19.45 4.07
N PRO A 88 11.81 -20.45 4.99
CA PRO A 88 11.63 -21.84 4.61
C PRO A 88 10.34 -22.03 3.79
N GLU A 89 10.46 -22.73 2.65
CA GLU A 89 9.41 -22.84 1.62
C GLU A 89 8.02 -23.15 2.17
N LYS A 90 7.94 -24.05 3.15
CA LYS A 90 6.69 -24.48 3.80
C LYS A 90 5.89 -23.34 4.44
N TYR A 91 6.51 -22.22 4.79
CA TYR A 91 5.85 -21.10 5.44
C TYR A 91 5.45 -19.96 4.48
N VAL A 92 6.14 -19.84 3.34
CA VAL A 92 6.02 -18.68 2.45
C VAL A 92 4.57 -18.42 2.03
N LYS A 93 3.84 -19.48 1.66
CA LYS A 93 2.45 -19.37 1.20
C LYS A 93 1.53 -18.82 2.29
N ASP A 94 1.61 -19.36 3.49
CA ASP A 94 0.70 -19.01 4.59
C ASP A 94 0.97 -17.58 5.09
N TRP A 95 2.24 -17.18 5.17
CA TRP A 95 2.61 -15.81 5.54
C TRP A 95 2.17 -14.79 4.49
N HIS A 96 2.39 -15.11 3.21
CA HIS A 96 1.92 -14.26 2.12
C HIS A 96 0.39 -14.12 2.13
N GLN A 97 -0.34 -15.23 2.35
CA GLN A 97 -1.80 -15.23 2.41
C GLN A 97 -2.35 -14.40 3.57
N ASN A 98 -1.81 -14.55 4.78
CA ASN A 98 -2.27 -13.75 5.93
C ASN A 98 -1.99 -12.25 5.73
N LEU A 99 -0.80 -11.88 5.22
CA LEU A 99 -0.47 -10.48 4.93
C LEU A 99 -1.45 -9.85 3.95
N ILE A 100 -1.85 -10.58 2.91
CA ILE A 100 -2.83 -10.06 1.94
C ILE A 100 -4.25 -10.05 2.49
N ASP A 101 -4.64 -11.02 3.31
CA ASP A 101 -5.96 -11.05 3.93
C ASP A 101 -6.16 -9.81 4.83
N HIS A 102 -5.16 -9.45 5.62
CA HIS A 102 -5.16 -8.21 6.42
C HIS A 102 -5.40 -6.95 5.58
N PHE A 103 -4.74 -6.86 4.42
CA PHE A 103 -5.00 -5.76 3.48
C PHE A 103 -6.45 -5.75 2.97
N PHE A 104 -7.01 -6.91 2.62
CA PHE A 104 -8.37 -6.98 2.09
C PHE A 104 -9.44 -6.66 3.15
N TYR A 105 -9.24 -7.07 4.40
CA TYR A 105 -10.10 -6.64 5.51
C TYR A 105 -10.03 -5.13 5.71
N ALA A 106 -8.83 -4.57 5.73
CA ALA A 106 -8.61 -3.13 5.89
C ALA A 106 -9.16 -2.30 4.71
N ALA A 107 -9.14 -2.86 3.49
CA ALA A 107 -9.70 -2.24 2.30
C ALA A 107 -11.24 -2.26 2.33
N GLU A 108 -11.85 -3.38 2.70
CA GLU A 108 -13.31 -3.49 2.82
C GLU A 108 -13.85 -2.53 3.89
N ASP A 109 -13.21 -2.49 5.07
CA ASP A 109 -13.57 -1.57 6.15
C ASP A 109 -13.52 -0.11 5.69
N ARG A 110 -12.43 0.32 5.04
CA ARG A 110 -12.32 1.69 4.52
C ARG A 110 -13.41 2.01 3.50
N MET A 111 -13.71 1.09 2.58
CA MET A 111 -14.78 1.28 1.60
C MET A 111 -16.13 1.51 2.28
N ALA A 112 -16.44 0.73 3.32
CA ALA A 112 -17.67 0.85 4.08
C ALA A 112 -17.71 2.16 4.91
N THR A 113 -16.65 2.40 5.68
CA THR A 113 -16.59 3.45 6.72
C THR A 113 -16.34 4.83 6.12
N TRP A 114 -15.36 5.00 5.23
CA TRP A 114 -14.94 6.31 4.74
C TRP A 114 -15.53 6.68 3.38
N HIS A 115 -15.85 5.69 2.55
CA HIS A 115 -16.34 5.91 1.19
C HIS A 115 -17.85 5.68 1.03
N GLY A 116 -18.55 5.38 2.12
CA GLY A 116 -20.02 5.21 2.11
C GLY A 116 -20.48 4.07 1.21
N MET A 117 -19.62 3.10 0.89
CA MET A 117 -19.98 1.96 0.03
C MET A 117 -20.76 0.90 0.82
N ALA A 118 -22.00 1.22 1.17
CA ALA A 118 -22.87 0.35 1.98
C ALA A 118 -23.19 -0.98 1.27
N ALA A 119 -23.34 -0.96 -0.07
CA ALA A 119 -23.70 -2.14 -0.83
C ALA A 119 -22.52 -3.14 -0.96
N ARG A 120 -22.70 -4.34 -0.37
CA ARG A 120 -21.70 -5.42 -0.42
C ARG A 120 -21.28 -5.81 -1.83
N GLY A 121 -22.22 -5.79 -2.79
CA GLY A 121 -21.91 -6.12 -4.19
C GLY A 121 -20.91 -5.14 -4.82
N VAL A 122 -21.01 -3.84 -4.48
CA VAL A 122 -20.09 -2.80 -4.95
C VAL A 122 -18.71 -2.99 -4.32
N ARG A 123 -18.64 -3.25 -3.01
CA ARG A 123 -17.36 -3.56 -2.34
C ARG A 123 -16.69 -4.80 -2.93
N ASN A 124 -17.43 -5.90 -3.10
CA ASN A 124 -16.89 -7.13 -3.70
C ASN A 124 -16.31 -6.93 -5.10
N LYS A 125 -16.90 -6.04 -5.91
CA LYS A 125 -16.35 -5.68 -7.22
C LYS A 125 -15.00 -4.97 -7.06
N ASN A 126 -14.93 -3.94 -6.22
CA ASN A 126 -13.70 -3.20 -5.94
C ASN A 126 -12.59 -4.10 -5.36
N LEU A 127 -12.92 -5.03 -4.45
CA LEU A 127 -11.95 -5.99 -3.91
C LEU A 127 -11.38 -6.91 -5.00
N LYS A 128 -12.20 -7.34 -5.98
CA LYS A 128 -11.67 -8.11 -7.14
C LYS A 128 -10.75 -7.28 -8.03
N ASP A 129 -11.06 -6.00 -8.20
CA ASP A 129 -10.21 -5.07 -8.97
C ASP A 129 -8.87 -4.87 -8.25
N LEU A 130 -8.90 -4.65 -6.92
CA LEU A 130 -7.71 -4.59 -6.07
C LEU A 130 -6.86 -5.88 -6.14
N TRP A 131 -7.49 -7.06 -6.11
CA TRP A 131 -6.77 -8.32 -6.26
C TRP A 131 -6.02 -8.41 -7.59
N THR A 132 -6.65 -7.94 -8.67
CA THR A 132 -6.02 -7.90 -9.99
C THR A 132 -4.86 -6.91 -10.01
N GLN A 133 -5.04 -5.72 -9.41
CA GLN A 133 -4.00 -4.71 -9.27
C GLN A 133 -2.80 -5.24 -8.48
N TRP A 134 -3.03 -5.90 -7.34
CA TRP A 134 -1.97 -6.47 -6.51
C TRP A 134 -1.04 -7.37 -7.32
N ARG A 135 -1.60 -8.30 -8.11
CA ARG A 135 -0.81 -9.20 -8.95
C ARG A 135 -0.01 -8.45 -10.03
N GLY A 136 -0.60 -7.40 -10.61
CA GLY A 136 0.10 -6.53 -11.56
C GLY A 136 1.25 -5.77 -10.89
N VAL A 137 1.04 -5.28 -9.67
CA VAL A 137 2.06 -4.59 -8.87
C VAL A 137 3.21 -5.53 -8.52
N GLN A 138 2.93 -6.75 -8.07
CA GLN A 138 3.97 -7.76 -7.80
C GLN A 138 4.83 -8.02 -9.04
N LEU A 139 4.19 -8.26 -10.19
CA LEU A 139 4.92 -8.51 -11.43
C LEU A 139 5.79 -7.31 -11.84
N ALA A 140 5.25 -6.10 -11.77
CA ALA A 140 5.96 -4.89 -12.16
C ALA A 140 7.19 -4.61 -11.27
N TYR A 141 7.06 -4.77 -9.95
CA TYR A 141 8.17 -4.55 -9.04
C TYR A 141 9.18 -5.70 -9.05
N ASP A 142 8.74 -6.95 -9.21
CA ASP A 142 9.65 -8.09 -9.42
C ASP A 142 10.49 -7.90 -10.70
N GLU A 143 9.87 -7.42 -11.80
CA GLU A 143 10.58 -7.07 -13.03
C GLU A 143 11.56 -5.90 -12.79
N GLY A 144 11.13 -4.85 -12.10
CA GLY A 144 11.98 -3.71 -11.76
C GLY A 144 13.20 -4.09 -10.91
N LEU A 145 13.02 -5.01 -9.97
CA LEU A 145 14.10 -5.52 -9.12
C LEU A 145 15.18 -6.20 -9.94
N ILE A 146 14.81 -6.97 -10.97
CA ILE A 146 15.73 -7.73 -11.81
C ILE A 146 16.36 -6.88 -12.91
N LYS A 147 15.59 -5.96 -13.51
CA LYS A 147 16.01 -5.19 -14.69
C LYS A 147 16.65 -3.83 -14.37
N GLY A 148 16.66 -3.42 -13.11
CA GLY A 148 17.37 -2.22 -12.63
C GLY A 148 16.53 -0.95 -12.59
N ASP A 149 17.20 0.15 -12.22
CA ASP A 149 16.57 1.39 -11.75
C ASP A 149 15.54 1.99 -12.71
N ALA A 150 15.80 1.97 -14.02
CA ALA A 150 14.87 2.54 -15.00
C ALA A 150 13.53 1.77 -15.05
N VAL A 151 13.58 0.45 -14.92
CA VAL A 151 12.38 -0.39 -14.93
C VAL A 151 11.67 -0.30 -13.58
N MET A 152 12.40 -0.25 -12.47
CA MET A 152 11.83 0.02 -11.14
C MET A 152 11.14 1.39 -11.08
N ALA A 153 11.80 2.44 -11.57
CA ALA A 153 11.22 3.77 -11.67
C ALA A 153 9.95 3.78 -12.52
N THR A 154 9.93 3.02 -13.63
CA THR A 154 8.71 2.87 -14.45
C THR A 154 7.58 2.20 -13.65
N ALA A 155 7.87 1.17 -12.86
CA ALA A 155 6.88 0.53 -12.00
C ALA A 155 6.34 1.47 -10.92
N VAL A 156 7.23 2.22 -10.24
CA VAL A 156 6.86 3.23 -9.24
C VAL A 156 6.00 4.33 -9.86
N TRP A 157 6.37 4.82 -11.04
CA TRP A 157 5.62 5.85 -11.76
C TRP A 157 4.19 5.41 -12.09
N ARG A 158 4.02 4.21 -12.65
CA ARG A 158 2.70 3.68 -13.00
C ARG A 158 1.81 3.47 -11.78
N ASN A 159 2.38 2.96 -10.69
CA ASN A 159 1.62 2.54 -9.51
C ASN A 159 1.43 3.69 -8.51
N VAL A 160 2.52 4.24 -7.95
CA VAL A 160 2.48 5.28 -6.90
C VAL A 160 2.05 6.63 -7.45
N PHE A 161 2.55 6.99 -8.65
CA PHE A 161 2.27 8.29 -9.28
C PHE A 161 1.16 8.23 -10.34
N LYS A 162 0.36 7.16 -10.38
CA LYS A 162 -0.79 7.00 -11.30
C LYS A 162 -0.44 7.22 -12.78
N ALA A 163 0.80 6.94 -13.19
CA ALA A 163 1.31 7.25 -14.52
C ALA A 163 1.15 8.73 -14.94
N ASP A 164 1.19 9.67 -13.98
CA ASP A 164 1.09 11.10 -14.26
C ASP A 164 2.30 11.57 -15.10
N PRO A 165 2.09 12.08 -16.33
CA PRO A 165 3.18 12.56 -17.18
C PRO A 165 3.91 13.79 -16.60
N ASN A 166 3.33 14.45 -15.59
CA ASN A 166 3.88 15.64 -14.95
C ASN A 166 4.58 15.34 -13.62
N VAL A 167 4.85 14.07 -13.31
CA VAL A 167 5.58 13.70 -12.09
C VAL A 167 6.95 14.41 -12.05
N ASP A 168 7.32 14.91 -10.88
CA ASP A 168 8.68 15.43 -10.67
C ASP A 168 9.66 14.25 -10.70
N PHE A 169 10.60 14.25 -11.64
CA PHE A 169 11.61 13.20 -11.77
C PHE A 169 12.45 13.02 -10.50
N ARG A 170 12.64 14.06 -9.69
CA ARG A 170 13.36 13.96 -8.42
C ARG A 170 12.57 13.16 -7.39
N ASP A 171 11.26 13.33 -7.36
CA ASP A 171 10.39 12.54 -6.48
C ASP A 171 10.32 11.09 -6.93
N LEU A 172 10.22 10.86 -8.24
CA LEU A 172 10.26 9.51 -8.80
C LEU A 172 11.58 8.79 -8.46
N ALA A 173 12.71 9.46 -8.65
CA ALA A 173 14.02 8.94 -8.28
C ALA A 173 14.14 8.70 -6.77
N ARG A 174 13.59 9.60 -5.95
CA ARG A 174 13.60 9.47 -4.48
C ARG A 174 12.81 8.25 -4.01
N VAL A 175 11.63 8.00 -4.57
CA VAL A 175 10.83 6.81 -4.24
C VAL A 175 11.52 5.54 -4.77
N THR A 176 12.14 5.60 -5.95
CA THR A 176 12.91 4.47 -6.50
C THR A 176 14.09 4.11 -5.59
N ALA A 177 14.87 5.11 -5.16
CA ALA A 177 15.97 4.91 -4.23
C ALA A 177 15.50 4.42 -2.85
N TYR A 178 14.35 4.93 -2.39
CA TYR A 178 13.67 4.44 -1.18
C TYR A 178 13.44 2.93 -1.29
N VAL A 179 12.84 2.44 -2.38
CA VAL A 179 12.57 1.01 -2.59
C VAL A 179 13.82 0.15 -2.41
N TYR A 180 14.92 0.48 -3.09
CA TYR A 180 16.16 -0.31 -2.97
C TYR A 180 16.77 -0.25 -1.57
N ARG A 181 16.71 0.90 -0.91
CA ARG A 181 17.14 1.03 0.49
C ARG A 181 16.32 0.14 1.42
N GLU A 182 15.00 0.10 1.24
CA GLU A 182 14.13 -0.75 2.08
C GLU A 182 14.34 -2.24 1.80
N LEU A 183 14.56 -2.64 0.54
CA LEU A 183 14.93 -4.01 0.18
C LEU A 183 16.24 -4.43 0.87
N GLU A 184 17.25 -3.57 0.82
CA GLU A 184 18.54 -3.82 1.47
C GLU A 184 18.39 -3.92 3.01
N ARG A 185 17.59 -3.04 3.62
CA ARG A 185 17.31 -3.10 5.06
C ARG A 185 16.57 -4.38 5.44
N LEU A 186 15.48 -4.70 4.74
CA LEU A 186 14.68 -5.91 5.01
C LEU A 186 15.49 -7.19 4.75
N GLY A 187 16.36 -7.20 3.74
CA GLY A 187 17.25 -8.31 3.46
C GLY A 187 18.25 -8.63 4.59
N ARG A 188 18.47 -7.69 5.51
CA ARG A 188 19.30 -7.88 6.72
C ARG A 188 18.51 -8.33 7.95
N VAL A 189 17.19 -8.26 7.92
CA VAL A 189 16.33 -8.68 9.04
C VAL A 189 16.33 -10.21 9.07
N GLY A 190 16.65 -10.82 10.21
CA GLY A 190 16.59 -12.27 10.41
C GLY A 190 15.15 -12.80 10.47
N ASP A 191 14.95 -14.09 10.24
CA ASP A 191 13.60 -14.68 10.26
C ASP A 191 12.92 -14.49 11.62
N GLU A 192 13.64 -14.73 12.72
CA GLU A 192 13.15 -14.58 14.09
C GLU A 192 12.59 -13.17 14.35
N ALA A 193 13.38 -12.14 14.03
CA ALA A 193 12.95 -10.74 14.19
C ALA A 193 11.72 -10.40 13.34
N LEU A 194 11.60 -10.96 12.13
CA LEU A 194 10.41 -10.74 11.30
C LEU A 194 9.17 -11.46 11.85
N THR A 195 9.38 -12.59 12.53
CA THR A 195 8.28 -13.34 13.17
C THR A 195 7.81 -12.77 14.51
N GLU A 196 8.47 -11.74 15.03
CA GLU A 196 8.08 -11.05 16.26
C GLU A 196 7.19 -9.83 16.02
N GLY A 197 7.02 -9.40 14.75
CA GLY A 197 6.23 -8.22 14.36
C GLY A 197 7.10 -7.02 14.02
#